data_AF-A0A7R8HBI4-F1
#
_entry.id   AF-A0A7R8HBI4-F1
#
_cell.length_a   1.000
_cell.length_b   1.000
_cell.length_c   1.000
_cell.angle_alpha   90.00
_cell.angle_beta   90.00
_cell.angle_gamma   90.00
#
_symmetry.space_group_name_H-M   'P 1'
#
loop_
_entity.id
_entity.type
_entity.pdbx_description
1 polymer ?
#
loop_
_entity_poly.entity_id
_entity_poly.type
_entity_poly.pdbx_seq_one_letter_code
_entity_poly.pdbx_strand_id
1 'polypeptide(L)'
;MGTLTMELAGKVMIECEKTGYSTEIEFKLRPMLGGDELTNKIDRRTGEEEILWSVSPEIRARRLKRYTVPLDNQRCTESVRLWKKVSDAILADDQKQATEEKAVLEHAQRAAAKERKDSGDDWVPKYFELDPISGQYIYKHADHRPWDPSNDMYTYEYDMILKTKTKHRTPMVRTQSIISVSNSNNNNINIISSSIEDKSLDTQDKIMSKSVCGKRKRRKQSFKDVMDSPDIGSGGIQMRVPINNGNDKSLREALYPMEDQQRNMSDRLDKLQRSLDLMMRQQKDRDTNSNLNRDMVLLVILVVMIQAVLNWILSTRAQQYDPSPGH
;
A
#
# COMPACT_ATOMS: atom_id res chain seq x y z
N MET A 1 -13.73 -33.25 -19.74
CA MET A 1 -13.63 -31.93 -19.07
C MET A 1 -14.46 -31.98 -17.80
N GLY A 2 -13.86 -31.70 -16.65
CA GLY A 2 -14.49 -31.86 -15.32
C GLY A 2 -14.98 -30.54 -14.71
N THR A 3 -15.49 -30.61 -13.49
CA THR A 3 -15.93 -29.45 -12.70
C THR A 3 -14.74 -28.53 -12.37
N LEU A 4 -14.93 -27.22 -12.52
CA LEU A 4 -13.93 -26.23 -12.10
C LEU A 4 -13.77 -26.25 -10.58
N THR A 5 -12.53 -26.35 -10.11
CA THR A 5 -12.17 -26.28 -8.69
C THR A 5 -11.15 -25.17 -8.47
N MET A 6 -11.08 -24.66 -7.24
CA MET A 6 -10.08 -23.69 -6.81
C MET A 6 -9.29 -24.31 -5.65
N GLU A 7 -7.97 -24.32 -5.77
CA GLU A 7 -7.03 -24.80 -4.75
C GLU A 7 -6.01 -23.71 -4.45
N LEU A 8 -5.60 -23.59 -3.18
CA LEU A 8 -4.45 -22.79 -2.78
C LEU A 8 -3.21 -23.67 -2.85
N ALA A 9 -2.11 -23.14 -3.38
CA ALA A 9 -0.88 -23.88 -3.58
C ALA A 9 0.34 -23.06 -3.21
N GLY A 10 1.40 -23.75 -2.78
CA GLY A 10 2.72 -23.17 -2.54
C GLY A 10 3.00 -22.88 -1.08
N LYS A 11 4.12 -22.20 -0.84
CA LYS A 11 4.67 -21.97 0.50
C LYS A 11 4.41 -20.55 0.97
N VAL A 12 3.99 -20.42 2.23
CA VAL A 12 3.80 -19.15 2.92
C VAL A 12 4.76 -19.08 4.10
N MET A 13 5.62 -18.06 4.09
CA MET A 13 6.53 -17.77 5.18
C MET A 13 5.88 -16.75 6.12
N ILE A 14 5.86 -17.05 7.41
CA ILE A 14 5.44 -16.13 8.47
C ILE A 14 6.65 -15.89 9.37
N GLU A 15 7.08 -14.64 9.48
CA GLU A 15 8.24 -14.23 10.27
C GLU A 15 7.89 -13.06 11.19
N CYS A 16 8.45 -13.09 12.39
CA CYS A 16 8.38 -12.02 13.37
C CYS A 16 9.78 -11.47 13.61
N GLU A 17 10.12 -10.36 12.97
CA GLU A 17 11.44 -9.72 13.09
C GLU A 17 11.80 -9.37 14.55
N LYS A 18 10.80 -9.05 15.38
CA LYS A 18 11.03 -8.67 16.79
C LYS A 18 11.53 -9.82 17.67
N THR A 19 11.04 -11.02 17.41
CA THR A 19 11.37 -12.21 18.23
C THR A 19 12.29 -13.17 17.48
N GLY A 20 12.49 -12.98 16.17
CA GLY A 20 13.20 -13.91 15.30
C GLY A 20 12.45 -15.21 15.03
N TYR A 21 11.18 -15.33 15.43
CA TYR A 21 10.40 -16.53 15.16
C TYR A 21 9.96 -16.57 13.70
N SER A 22 10.13 -17.72 13.04
CA SER A 22 9.67 -17.95 11.69
C SER A 22 9.04 -19.33 11.53
N THR A 23 8.09 -19.45 10.62
CA THR A 23 7.45 -20.71 10.24
C THR A 23 7.10 -20.71 8.75
N GLU A 24 7.12 -21.91 8.14
CA GLU A 24 6.77 -22.13 6.74
C GLU A 24 5.51 -23.00 6.68
N ILE A 25 4.47 -22.51 6.02
CA ILE A 25 3.22 -23.24 5.79
C ILE A 25 3.15 -23.63 4.32
N GLU A 26 3.07 -24.92 4.02
CA GLU A 26 2.95 -25.42 2.64
C GLU A 26 1.52 -25.87 2.32
N PHE A 27 0.89 -25.19 1.36
CA PHE A 27 -0.38 -25.59 0.79
C PHE A 27 -0.13 -26.57 -0.36
N LYS A 28 -0.31 -27.86 -0.09
CA LYS A 28 -0.18 -28.92 -1.09
C LYS A 28 -1.44 -29.01 -1.96
N LEU A 29 -1.24 -29.19 -3.26
CA LEU A 29 -2.31 -29.50 -4.20
C LEU A 29 -2.80 -30.93 -4.00
N ARG A 30 -4.08 -31.18 -4.31
CA ARG A 30 -4.60 -32.55 -4.28
C ARG A 30 -3.87 -33.42 -5.32
N PRO A 31 -3.40 -34.63 -4.95
CA PRO A 31 -2.81 -35.55 -5.91
C PRO A 31 -3.82 -35.93 -7.01
N MET A 32 -3.33 -36.05 -8.25
CA MET A 32 -4.16 -36.47 -9.41
C MET A 32 -4.68 -37.92 -9.30
N LEU A 33 -4.12 -38.72 -8.39
CA LEU A 33 -4.52 -40.11 -8.13
C LEU A 33 -4.82 -40.27 -6.64
N GLY A 34 -6.05 -39.88 -6.26
CA GLY A 34 -6.72 -40.29 -5.02
C GLY A 34 -5.92 -40.15 -3.72
N GLY A 35 -6.00 -38.98 -3.09
CA GLY A 35 -5.56 -38.78 -1.71
C GLY A 35 -6.20 -37.55 -1.09
N ASP A 36 -6.56 -37.63 0.19
CA ASP A 36 -6.86 -36.45 1.01
C ASP A 36 -5.55 -36.00 1.68
N GLU A 37 -4.92 -34.94 1.18
CA GLU A 37 -3.82 -34.32 1.91
C GLU A 37 -4.18 -32.86 2.22
N LEU A 38 -4.75 -32.66 3.40
CA LEU A 38 -5.04 -31.33 3.97
C LEU A 38 -4.70 -31.31 5.45
N THR A 39 -3.41 -31.33 5.80
CA THR A 39 -2.97 -30.89 7.14
C THR A 39 -1.62 -30.19 7.05
N ASN A 40 -1.58 -28.93 7.49
CA ASN A 40 -0.33 -28.27 7.81
C ASN A 40 0.22 -28.94 9.08
N LYS A 41 1.33 -29.66 8.93
CA LYS A 41 2.07 -30.33 10.02
C LYS A 41 3.32 -29.51 10.32
N ILE A 42 3.45 -28.93 11.51
CA ILE A 42 4.66 -28.20 11.89
C ILE A 42 4.91 -28.32 13.41
N ASP A 43 5.87 -29.16 13.81
CA ASP A 43 6.68 -28.91 15.02
C ASP A 43 8.17 -28.98 14.64
N ARG A 44 8.83 -27.80 14.61
CA ARG A 44 10.27 -27.69 14.33
C ARG A 44 11.14 -27.84 15.59
N ARG A 45 10.56 -27.94 16.79
CA ARG A 45 11.30 -28.03 18.06
C ARG A 45 11.49 -29.47 18.52
N THR A 46 10.51 -30.33 18.25
CA THR A 46 10.51 -31.75 18.66
C THR A 46 10.78 -32.70 17.50
N GLY A 47 10.57 -32.26 16.25
CA GLY A 47 10.59 -33.12 15.07
C GLY A 47 9.33 -33.98 14.94
N GLU A 48 8.31 -33.75 15.77
CA GLU A 48 7.04 -34.48 15.75
C GLU A 48 6.03 -33.82 14.78
N GLU A 49 5.25 -34.63 14.09
CA GLU A 49 4.22 -34.15 13.17
C GLU A 49 2.87 -34.04 13.89
N GLU A 50 2.50 -32.83 14.34
CA GLU A 50 1.16 -32.55 14.89
C GLU A 50 0.35 -31.63 13.96
N ILE A 51 -0.97 -31.85 13.91
CA ILE A 51 -1.91 -31.00 13.19
C ILE A 51 -2.03 -29.66 13.93
N LEU A 52 -1.48 -28.59 13.35
CA LEU A 52 -1.56 -27.26 13.95
C LEU A 52 -3.00 -26.71 13.98
N TRP A 53 -3.75 -26.95 12.90
CA TRP A 53 -5.12 -26.47 12.77
C TRP A 53 -5.90 -27.23 11.69
N SER A 54 -7.17 -27.54 11.97
CA SER A 54 -8.10 -28.17 11.02
C SER A 54 -9.43 -27.42 11.00
N VAL A 55 -10.14 -27.44 9.87
CA VAL A 55 -11.45 -26.78 9.75
C VAL A 55 -12.55 -27.74 10.19
N SER A 56 -12.82 -27.80 11.50
CA SER A 56 -13.93 -28.61 12.03
C SER A 56 -15.30 -27.89 11.93
N PRO A 57 -16.43 -28.61 11.93
CA PRO A 57 -17.76 -28.01 12.04
C PRO A 57 -17.91 -27.09 13.27
N GLU A 58 -17.29 -27.45 14.39
CA GLU A 58 -17.28 -26.65 15.61
C GLU A 58 -16.51 -25.33 15.42
N ILE A 59 -15.37 -25.36 14.73
CA ILE A 59 -14.59 -24.16 14.40
C ILE A 59 -15.38 -23.25 13.45
N ARG A 60 -16.10 -23.83 12.49
CA ARG A 60 -17.00 -23.08 11.59
C ARG A 60 -18.13 -22.40 12.37
N ALA A 61 -18.69 -23.08 13.38
CA ALA A 61 -19.74 -22.52 14.23
C ALA A 61 -19.23 -21.38 15.13
N ARG A 62 -17.94 -21.40 15.51
CA ARG A 62 -17.29 -20.34 16.30
C ARG A 62 -16.84 -19.12 15.48
N ARG A 63 -17.05 -19.10 14.16
CA ARG A 63 -16.67 -17.96 13.31
C ARG A 63 -17.43 -16.71 13.75
N LEU A 64 -16.68 -15.63 14.00
CA LEU A 64 -17.26 -14.32 14.29
C LEU A 64 -18.14 -13.87 13.13
N LYS A 65 -19.36 -13.40 13.46
CA LYS A 65 -20.25 -12.81 12.47
C LYS A 65 -19.67 -11.47 12.03
N ARG A 66 -19.51 -11.30 10.71
CA ARG A 66 -19.15 -10.01 10.13
C ARG A 66 -20.38 -9.10 10.18
N TYR A 67 -20.26 -7.97 10.88
CA TYR A 67 -21.23 -6.89 10.84
C TYR A 67 -20.79 -5.84 9.84
N THR A 68 -21.73 -5.36 9.04
CA THR A 68 -21.52 -4.26 8.08
C THR A 68 -22.50 -3.15 8.40
N VAL A 69 -22.10 -1.90 8.18
CA VAL A 69 -22.97 -0.72 8.32
C VAL A 69 -24.22 -0.90 7.45
N PRO A 70 -25.44 -0.60 7.94
CA PRO A 70 -26.67 -0.68 7.14
C PRO A 70 -26.59 0.18 5.86
N LEU A 71 -27.17 -0.31 4.76
CA LEU A 71 -27.09 0.31 3.43
C LEU A 71 -27.49 1.80 3.40
N ASP A 72 -28.51 2.17 4.17
CA ASP A 72 -29.00 3.56 4.23
C ASP A 72 -27.97 4.54 4.82
N ASN A 73 -27.09 4.02 5.68
CA ASN A 73 -26.03 4.77 6.34
C ASN A 73 -24.69 4.69 5.58
N GLN A 74 -24.59 3.84 4.56
CA GLN A 74 -23.38 3.73 3.74
C GLN A 74 -23.28 4.88 2.73
N ARG A 75 -22.06 5.35 2.49
CA ARG A 75 -21.74 6.32 1.44
C ARG A 75 -21.87 5.68 0.06
N CYS A 76 -22.10 6.50 -0.97
CA CYS A 76 -22.26 6.03 -2.36
C CYS A 76 -21.01 5.34 -2.94
N THR A 77 -19.84 5.54 -2.34
CA THR A 77 -18.56 4.94 -2.77
C THR A 77 -18.21 3.66 -2.01
N GLU A 78 -19.02 3.25 -1.04
CA GLU A 78 -18.76 2.01 -0.29
C GLU A 78 -19.14 0.79 -1.10
N SER A 79 -18.31 -0.26 -1.04
CA SER A 79 -18.42 -1.41 -1.94
C SER A 79 -19.80 -2.07 -1.90
N VAL A 80 -20.39 -2.27 -0.72
CA VAL A 80 -21.69 -2.95 -0.61
C VAL A 80 -22.80 -2.13 -1.28
N ARG A 81 -22.82 -0.82 -1.09
CA ARG A 81 -23.76 0.07 -1.78
C ARG A 81 -23.46 0.21 -3.28
N LEU A 82 -22.20 0.39 -3.65
CA LEU A 82 -21.76 0.59 -5.03
C LEU A 82 -22.06 -0.62 -5.91
N TRP A 83 -21.84 -1.83 -5.39
CA TRP A 83 -22.08 -3.09 -6.09
C TRP A 83 -23.47 -3.68 -5.86
N LYS A 84 -24.35 -3.01 -5.08
CA LYS A 84 -25.65 -3.53 -4.66
C LYS A 84 -26.46 -4.13 -5.81
N LYS A 85 -26.61 -3.38 -6.91
CA LYS A 85 -27.42 -3.83 -8.05
C LYS A 85 -26.85 -5.07 -8.74
N VAL A 86 -25.53 -5.14 -8.87
CA VAL A 86 -24.85 -6.31 -9.44
C VAL A 86 -25.03 -7.51 -8.52
N SER A 87 -24.89 -7.31 -7.21
CA SER A 87 -25.11 -8.37 -6.21
C SER A 87 -26.56 -8.85 -6.19
N ASP A 88 -27.54 -7.95 -6.24
CA ASP A 88 -28.97 -8.29 -6.27
C ASP A 88 -29.31 -9.10 -7.54
N ALA A 89 -28.77 -8.71 -8.71
CA ALA A 89 -28.95 -9.44 -9.97
C ALA A 89 -28.32 -10.84 -9.94
N ILE A 90 -27.12 -10.97 -9.37
CA ILE A 90 -26.47 -12.28 -9.17
C ILE A 90 -27.29 -13.17 -8.24
N LEU A 91 -27.85 -12.62 -7.15
CA LEU A 91 -28.71 -13.36 -6.23
C LEU A 91 -30.03 -13.80 -6.87
N ALA A 92 -30.49 -13.08 -7.90
CA ALA A 92 -31.66 -13.42 -8.69
C ALA A 92 -31.35 -14.34 -9.90
N ASP A 93 -30.10 -14.81 -10.02
CA ASP A 93 -29.60 -15.57 -11.18
C ASP A 93 -29.78 -14.84 -12.55
N ASP A 94 -29.92 -13.51 -12.55
CA ASP A 94 -30.00 -12.70 -13.77
C ASP A 94 -28.61 -12.25 -14.22
N GLN A 95 -27.94 -13.13 -14.96
CA GLN A 95 -26.61 -12.86 -15.50
C GLN A 95 -26.57 -11.67 -16.48
N LYS A 96 -27.67 -11.43 -17.23
CA LYS A 96 -27.71 -10.32 -18.20
C LYS A 96 -27.72 -8.99 -17.48
N GLN A 97 -28.63 -8.84 -16.51
CA GLN A 97 -28.71 -7.63 -15.69
C GLN A 97 -27.42 -7.41 -14.88
N ALA A 98 -26.85 -8.46 -14.31
CA ALA A 98 -25.58 -8.35 -13.58
C ALA A 98 -24.44 -7.82 -14.48
N THR A 99 -24.38 -8.29 -15.74
CA THR A 99 -23.37 -7.84 -16.72
C THR A 99 -23.58 -6.38 -17.12
N GLU A 100 -24.83 -5.98 -17.35
CA GLU A 100 -25.19 -4.60 -17.69
C GLU A 100 -24.85 -3.62 -16.56
N GLU A 101 -25.29 -3.91 -15.33
CA GLU A 101 -25.03 -3.04 -14.17
C GLU A 101 -23.52 -2.99 -13.84
N LYS A 102 -22.78 -4.10 -14.03
CA LYS A 102 -21.31 -4.12 -13.93
C LYS A 102 -20.68 -3.20 -14.99
N ALA A 103 -21.13 -3.28 -16.24
CA ALA A 103 -20.60 -2.45 -17.32
C ALA A 103 -20.84 -0.96 -17.08
N VAL A 104 -22.01 -0.59 -16.55
CA VAL A 104 -22.32 0.80 -16.16
C VAL A 104 -21.33 1.32 -15.12
N LEU A 105 -21.05 0.53 -14.08
CA LEU A 105 -20.11 0.89 -13.01
C LEU A 105 -18.68 1.05 -13.54
N GLU A 106 -18.20 0.09 -14.34
CA GLU A 106 -16.86 0.13 -14.93
C GLU A 106 -16.69 1.28 -15.92
N HIS A 107 -17.72 1.58 -16.73
CA HIS A 107 -17.71 2.71 -17.64
C HIS A 107 -17.65 4.04 -16.88
N ALA A 108 -18.42 4.19 -15.80
CA ALA A 108 -18.39 5.38 -14.96
C ALA A 108 -17.00 5.57 -14.30
N GLN A 109 -16.39 4.50 -13.79
CA GLN A 109 -15.04 4.56 -13.22
C GLN A 109 -13.98 4.92 -14.28
N ARG A 110 -14.07 4.36 -15.49
CA ARG A 110 -13.17 4.67 -16.60
C ARG A 110 -13.32 6.12 -17.07
N ALA A 111 -14.55 6.64 -17.14
CA ALA A 111 -14.82 8.04 -17.47
C ALA A 111 -14.24 9.00 -16.43
N ALA A 112 -14.43 8.70 -15.13
CA ALA A 112 -13.86 9.51 -14.05
C ALA A 112 -12.33 9.47 -14.02
N ALA A 113 -11.71 8.35 -14.39
CA ALA A 113 -10.26 8.25 -14.53
C ALA A 113 -9.74 9.08 -15.72
N LYS A 114 -10.48 9.09 -16.83
CA LYS A 114 -10.17 9.93 -18.00
C LYS A 114 -10.27 11.41 -17.67
N GLU A 115 -11.34 11.85 -16.99
CA GLU A 115 -11.53 13.25 -16.60
C GLU A 115 -10.40 13.75 -15.68
N ARG A 116 -9.95 12.92 -14.73
CA ARG A 116 -8.79 13.21 -13.88
C ARG A 116 -7.52 13.39 -14.70
N LYS A 117 -7.25 12.47 -15.63
CA LYS A 117 -6.10 12.56 -16.54
C LYS A 117 -6.15 13.82 -17.41
N ASP A 118 -7.31 14.14 -17.97
CA ASP A 118 -7.51 15.31 -18.84
C ASP A 118 -7.39 16.63 -18.06
N SER A 119 -7.74 16.63 -16.76
CA SER A 119 -7.61 17.79 -15.87
C SER A 119 -6.20 17.96 -15.28
N GLY A 120 -5.37 16.91 -15.35
CA GLY A 120 -4.06 16.86 -14.68
C GLY A 120 -4.14 16.62 -13.18
N ASP A 121 -5.27 16.10 -12.69
CA ASP A 121 -5.49 15.83 -11.26
C ASP A 121 -5.03 14.41 -10.90
N ASP A 122 -4.11 14.30 -9.94
CA ASP A 122 -3.71 13.00 -9.39
C ASP A 122 -4.78 12.41 -8.46
N TRP A 123 -4.92 11.08 -8.49
CA TRP A 123 -5.80 10.39 -7.55
C TRP A 123 -5.14 10.32 -6.17
N VAL A 124 -5.73 11.00 -5.20
CA VAL A 124 -5.29 10.98 -3.79
C VAL A 124 -6.24 10.13 -2.94
N PRO A 125 -5.78 9.00 -2.38
CA PRO A 125 -6.59 8.20 -1.46
C PRO A 125 -6.99 8.99 -0.21
N LYS A 126 -8.26 8.86 0.18
CA LYS A 126 -8.83 9.64 1.29
C LYS A 126 -8.23 9.25 2.65
N TYR A 127 -8.22 7.95 2.96
CA TYR A 127 -7.87 7.43 4.30
C TYR A 127 -6.46 6.83 4.39
N PHE A 128 -5.74 6.77 3.28
CA PHE A 128 -4.41 6.19 3.20
C PHE A 128 -3.42 7.20 2.60
N GLU A 129 -2.17 7.12 3.03
CA GLU A 129 -1.04 7.88 2.49
C GLU A 129 0.04 6.93 2.03
N LEU A 130 0.75 7.31 0.97
CA LEU A 130 1.87 6.53 0.47
C LEU A 130 3.11 6.87 1.28
N ASP A 131 3.71 5.89 1.93
CA ASP A 131 5.00 6.07 2.57
C ASP A 131 6.10 6.17 1.50
N PRO A 132 6.83 7.29 1.41
CA PRO A 132 7.88 7.46 0.41
C PRO A 132 9.06 6.50 0.61
N ILE A 133 9.24 5.94 1.81
CA ILE A 133 10.36 5.05 2.11
C ILE A 133 10.03 3.60 1.71
N SER A 134 8.92 3.06 2.22
CA SER A 134 8.53 1.67 1.93
C SER A 134 7.76 1.49 0.61
N GLY A 135 7.20 2.57 0.06
CA GLY A 135 6.28 2.50 -1.08
C GLY A 135 4.92 1.87 -0.74
N GLN A 136 4.62 1.66 0.55
CA GLN A 136 3.37 1.05 1.01
C GLN A 136 2.35 2.11 1.44
N TYR A 137 1.07 1.77 1.33
CA TYR A 137 -0.01 2.63 1.81
C TYR A 137 -0.24 2.44 3.32
N ILE A 138 -0.07 3.52 4.07
CA ILE A 138 -0.29 3.57 5.51
C ILE A 138 -1.65 4.22 5.79
N TYR A 139 -2.37 3.65 6.75
CA TYR A 139 -3.63 4.22 7.21
C TYR A 139 -3.40 5.46 8.08
N LYS A 140 -3.95 6.61 7.67
CA LYS A 140 -3.69 7.93 8.28
C LYS A 140 -4.11 8.08 9.74
N HIS A 141 -5.02 7.21 10.20
CA HIS A 141 -5.63 7.28 11.53
C HIS A 141 -5.29 6.06 12.39
N ALA A 142 -4.20 5.35 12.07
CA ALA A 142 -3.74 4.24 12.89
C ALA A 142 -3.33 4.74 14.29
N ASP A 143 -3.94 4.16 15.33
CA ASP A 143 -3.51 4.35 16.71
C ASP A 143 -2.63 3.15 17.10
N HIS A 144 -1.33 3.41 17.26
CA HIS A 144 -0.34 2.39 17.59
C HIS A 144 -0.11 2.23 19.09
N ARG A 145 -0.83 2.98 19.92
CA ARG A 145 -0.70 2.86 21.37
C ARG A 145 -1.16 1.48 21.82
N PRO A 146 -0.46 0.86 22.79
CA PRO A 146 -0.97 -0.30 23.47
C PRO A 146 -2.35 -0.02 24.08
N TRP A 147 -3.23 -1.03 24.05
CA TRP A 147 -4.53 -0.96 24.71
C TRP A 147 -4.33 -0.79 26.22
N ASP A 148 -5.01 0.20 26.82
CA ASP A 148 -5.06 0.37 28.28
C ASP A 148 -6.37 -0.21 28.84
N PRO A 149 -6.35 -1.38 29.51
CA PRO A 149 -7.57 -1.99 30.06
C PRO A 149 -8.30 -1.13 31.11
N SER A 150 -7.60 -0.18 31.72
CA SER A 150 -8.18 0.70 32.74
C SER A 150 -8.95 1.85 32.12
N ASN A 151 -8.47 2.38 31.01
CA ASN A 151 -8.98 3.58 30.36
C ASN A 151 -9.76 3.31 29.06
N ASP A 152 -9.29 2.40 28.23
CA ASP A 152 -9.86 2.09 26.92
C ASP A 152 -11.01 1.09 27.10
N MET A 153 -12.19 1.47 26.61
CA MET A 153 -13.42 0.70 26.82
C MET A 153 -13.74 -0.20 25.63
N TYR A 154 -13.83 0.39 24.44
CA TYR A 154 -14.08 -0.34 23.19
C TYR A 154 -13.60 0.48 21.99
N THR A 155 -13.32 -0.21 20.88
CA THR A 155 -13.07 0.41 19.58
C THR A 155 -14.36 0.43 18.76
N TYR A 156 -14.53 1.47 17.96
CA TYR A 156 -15.64 1.61 17.04
C TYR A 156 -15.20 2.35 15.79
N GLU A 157 -15.91 2.11 14.69
CA GLU A 157 -15.71 2.84 13.44
C GLU A 157 -16.67 4.03 13.39
N TYR A 158 -16.16 5.18 12.95
CA TYR A 158 -16.96 6.35 12.61
C TYR A 158 -16.35 7.06 11.41
N ASP A 159 -17.10 7.15 10.32
CA ASP A 159 -16.66 7.78 9.07
C ASP A 159 -15.36 7.19 8.48
N MET A 160 -15.24 5.86 8.52
CA MET A 160 -14.07 5.05 8.16
C MET A 160 -12.85 5.30 9.05
N ILE A 161 -13.05 5.95 10.19
CA ILE A 161 -12.03 6.20 11.20
C ILE A 161 -12.26 5.28 12.39
N LEU A 162 -11.29 4.41 12.66
CA LEU A 162 -11.28 3.62 13.90
C LEU A 162 -10.98 4.56 15.08
N LYS A 163 -11.88 4.59 16.05
CA LYS A 163 -11.79 5.39 17.27
C LYS A 163 -11.88 4.48 18.49
N THR A 164 -11.21 4.88 19.56
CA THR A 164 -11.28 4.22 20.86
C THR A 164 -12.10 5.08 21.81
N LYS A 165 -13.17 4.51 22.38
CA LYS A 165 -13.89 5.15 23.48
C LYS A 165 -13.07 4.96 24.74
N THR A 166 -12.70 6.06 25.37
CA THR A 166 -11.93 6.06 26.62
C THR A 166 -12.75 6.62 27.78
N LYS A 167 -12.41 6.21 29.01
CA LYS A 167 -12.96 6.80 30.24
C LYS A 167 -12.43 8.21 30.47
N HIS A 168 -11.13 8.41 30.23
CA HIS A 168 -10.44 9.69 30.34
C HIS A 168 -9.83 10.09 28.98
N ARG A 169 -9.70 11.40 28.73
CA ARG A 169 -9.19 11.92 27.45
C ARG A 169 -7.71 11.56 27.29
N THR A 170 -7.37 10.78 26.27
CA THR A 170 -5.98 10.44 25.93
C THR A 170 -5.56 11.12 24.63
N PRO A 171 -4.33 11.64 24.55
CA PRO A 171 -3.80 12.19 23.31
C PRO A 171 -3.49 11.06 22.32
N MET A 172 -3.82 11.28 21.04
CA MET A 172 -3.50 10.35 19.96
C MET A 172 -1.99 10.41 19.64
N VAL A 173 -1.33 9.26 19.59
CA VAL A 173 0.10 9.15 19.24
C VAL A 173 0.21 8.63 17.81
N ARG A 174 0.76 9.46 16.90
CA ARG A 174 0.91 9.14 15.47
C ARG A 174 2.24 8.46 15.09
N THR A 175 3.11 8.18 16.05
CA THR A 175 4.47 7.76 15.73
C THR A 175 4.57 6.26 15.49
N GLN A 176 4.97 5.87 14.27
CA GLN A 176 5.46 4.53 13.97
C GLN A 176 6.91 4.38 14.44
N SER A 177 7.16 4.51 15.74
CA SER A 177 8.44 4.16 16.37
C SER A 177 8.34 4.40 17.87
N ILE A 178 8.15 3.30 18.60
CA ILE A 178 8.79 3.15 19.89
C ILE A 178 9.78 2.02 19.69
N ILE A 179 10.95 2.38 19.17
CA ILE A 179 12.14 1.52 19.30
C ILE A 179 12.36 1.41 20.80
N SER A 180 12.34 0.18 21.29
CA SER A 180 12.70 -0.21 22.65
C SER A 180 14.08 0.36 22.99
N VAL A 181 14.14 1.37 23.87
CA VAL A 181 15.38 1.72 24.55
C VAL A 181 15.48 0.84 25.78
N SER A 182 16.27 -0.22 25.69
CA SER A 182 16.86 -0.85 26.88
C SER A 182 18.01 0.03 27.39
N ASN A 183 17.70 0.78 28.45
CA ASN A 183 18.54 1.13 29.60
C ASN A 183 19.93 1.78 29.37
N SER A 184 20.03 3.10 29.55
CA SER A 184 20.98 3.75 30.50
C SER A 184 20.86 5.28 30.51
N ASN A 185 20.62 5.82 31.71
CA ASN A 185 20.96 7.15 32.24
C ASN A 185 20.50 8.45 31.54
N ASN A 186 19.72 9.23 32.32
CA ASN A 186 19.60 10.69 32.35
C ASN A 186 19.69 11.47 31.03
N ASN A 187 18.55 12.04 30.59
CA ASN A 187 18.34 13.49 30.61
C ASN A 187 16.93 13.85 30.08
N ASN A 188 16.32 14.84 30.73
CA ASN A 188 15.00 15.39 30.41
C ASN A 188 14.89 15.82 28.94
N ILE A 189 13.98 15.21 28.19
CA ILE A 189 13.52 15.72 26.89
C ILE A 189 12.10 16.27 27.08
N ASN A 190 11.99 17.59 27.22
CA ASN A 190 10.72 18.29 27.09
C ASN A 190 10.29 18.27 25.63
N ILE A 191 9.36 17.39 25.27
CA ILE A 191 8.70 17.41 23.97
C ILE A 191 7.63 18.49 24.01
N ILE A 192 7.87 19.58 23.27
CA ILE A 192 6.89 20.63 23.02
C ILE A 192 5.79 20.04 22.13
N SER A 193 4.66 19.68 22.74
CA SER A 193 3.42 19.42 22.03
C SER A 193 2.76 20.76 21.67
N SER A 194 2.75 21.11 20.38
CA SER A 194 1.88 22.18 19.88
C SER A 194 0.44 21.67 19.91
N SER A 195 -0.25 21.97 21.01
CA SER A 195 -1.69 21.75 21.17
C SER A 195 -2.47 22.55 20.13
N ILE A 196 -3.07 21.88 19.14
CA ILE A 196 -4.20 22.44 18.40
C ILE A 196 -5.45 22.08 19.20
N GLU A 197 -5.98 23.08 19.91
CA GLU A 197 -7.26 22.98 20.61
C GLU A 197 -8.41 22.88 19.60
N ASP A 198 -8.89 21.68 19.33
CA ASP A 198 -10.23 21.51 18.74
C ASP A 198 -11.28 21.76 19.83
N LYS A 199 -11.88 22.95 19.79
CA LYS A 199 -13.09 23.29 20.56
C LYS A 199 -14.28 22.57 19.93
N SER A 200 -14.74 21.50 20.57
CA SER A 200 -16.06 20.91 20.34
C SER A 200 -17.12 21.89 20.82
N LEU A 201 -17.91 22.44 19.89
CA LEU A 201 -19.19 23.06 20.20
C LEU A 201 -20.28 21.99 20.09
N ASP A 202 -20.80 21.59 21.25
CA ASP A 202 -22.14 21.05 21.39
C ASP A 202 -23.12 22.15 20.99
N THR A 203 -23.85 21.95 19.91
CA THR A 203 -25.16 22.60 19.73
C THR A 203 -26.05 21.64 18.95
N GLN A 204 -27.12 21.20 19.62
CA GLN A 204 -28.26 20.57 18.98
C GLN A 204 -28.76 21.47 17.86
N ASP A 205 -28.82 20.96 16.63
CA ASP A 205 -29.76 21.47 15.66
C ASP A 205 -30.32 20.38 14.77
N LYS A 206 -31.65 20.40 14.70
CA LYS A 206 -32.53 19.40 14.11
C LYS A 206 -32.95 19.95 12.75
N ILE A 207 -32.31 19.55 11.66
CA ILE A 207 -32.81 19.86 10.31
C ILE A 207 -32.67 18.64 9.40
N MET A 208 -33.82 18.13 8.96
CA MET A 208 -33.96 17.19 7.86
C MET A 208 -33.54 17.85 6.55
N SER A 209 -32.71 17.20 5.74
CA SER A 209 -32.80 17.35 4.28
C SER A 209 -32.17 16.17 3.54
N LYS A 210 -33.01 15.56 2.69
CA LYS A 210 -32.71 14.55 1.68
C LYS A 210 -31.46 14.90 0.86
N SER A 211 -30.51 13.98 0.71
CA SER A 211 -29.45 14.11 -0.30
C SER A 211 -29.87 13.38 -1.59
N VAL A 212 -30.17 14.18 -2.60
CA VAL A 212 -30.28 13.77 -4.01
C VAL A 212 -28.91 14.03 -4.63
N CYS A 213 -28.35 13.02 -5.29
CA CYS A 213 -27.11 13.13 -6.06
C CYS A 213 -27.38 13.96 -7.33
N GLY A 214 -26.99 15.23 -7.31
CA GLY A 214 -27.10 16.16 -8.44
C GLY A 214 -25.73 16.57 -8.99
N LYS A 215 -25.52 16.33 -10.28
CA LYS A 215 -24.35 16.76 -11.07
C LYS A 215 -24.22 18.30 -11.02
N ARG A 216 -23.05 18.83 -10.63
CA ARG A 216 -22.75 20.27 -10.71
C ARG A 216 -21.88 20.58 -11.93
N LYS A 217 -22.46 21.24 -12.93
CA LYS A 217 -21.73 21.93 -14.01
C LYS A 217 -21.13 23.22 -13.47
N ARG A 218 -19.82 23.43 -13.62
CA ARG A 218 -19.16 24.72 -13.35
C ARG A 218 -19.16 25.58 -14.62
N ARG A 219 -19.70 26.78 -14.48
CA ARG A 219 -19.78 27.86 -15.49
C ARG A 219 -18.42 28.55 -15.56
N LYS A 220 -17.78 28.58 -16.74
CA LYS A 220 -16.58 29.38 -17.01
C LYS A 220 -16.98 30.84 -17.17
N GLN A 221 -16.27 31.74 -16.48
CA GLN A 221 -16.30 33.18 -16.75
C GLN A 221 -14.94 33.56 -17.32
N SER A 222 -14.98 34.10 -18.52
CA SER A 222 -13.86 34.62 -19.29
C SER A 222 -13.45 35.98 -18.76
N PHE A 223 -12.14 36.23 -18.64
CA PHE A 223 -11.61 37.57 -18.81
C PHE A 223 -10.30 37.48 -19.62
N LYS A 224 -10.23 38.33 -20.66
CA LYS A 224 -9.18 38.42 -21.67
C LYS A 224 -8.35 39.68 -21.42
N ASP A 225 -7.05 39.53 -21.66
CA ASP A 225 -6.08 40.47 -22.23
C ASP A 225 -5.80 41.81 -21.51
N VAL A 226 -4.54 42.04 -21.11
CA VAL A 226 -3.66 43.14 -21.58
C VAL A 226 -2.20 42.75 -21.27
N MET A 227 -1.34 42.78 -22.29
CA MET A 227 0.12 42.76 -22.16
C MET A 227 0.66 44.11 -21.67
N ASP A 228 1.71 44.10 -20.85
CA ASP A 228 2.87 44.99 -21.01
C ASP A 228 4.02 44.54 -20.09
N SER A 229 5.23 44.46 -20.64
CA SER A 229 6.51 44.54 -19.91
C SER A 229 7.03 45.97 -20.09
N PRO A 230 7.71 46.59 -19.10
CA PRO A 230 9.16 46.39 -19.01
C PRO A 230 9.80 46.48 -17.60
N ASP A 231 11.02 45.95 -17.54
CA ASP A 231 12.22 46.37 -16.80
C ASP A 231 12.29 46.54 -15.26
N ILE A 232 13.15 45.69 -14.69
CA ILE A 232 14.29 45.97 -13.77
C ILE A 232 14.13 47.11 -12.75
N GLY A 233 14.03 46.74 -11.47
CA GLY A 233 14.28 47.63 -10.34
C GLY A 233 14.34 46.88 -9.01
N SER A 234 15.55 46.72 -8.45
CA SER A 234 15.76 46.28 -7.07
C SER A 234 15.05 47.20 -6.08
N GLY A 235 14.18 46.66 -5.24
CA GLY A 235 13.49 47.41 -4.20
C GLY A 235 12.96 46.50 -3.10
N GLY A 236 13.85 46.08 -2.20
CA GLY A 236 13.46 45.35 -0.98
C GLY A 236 12.63 46.25 -0.06
N ILE A 237 11.44 45.78 0.31
CA ILE A 237 10.61 46.40 1.34
C ILE A 237 11.28 46.12 2.70
N GLN A 238 11.86 47.16 3.28
CA GLN A 238 12.50 47.12 4.58
C GLN A 238 11.44 47.41 5.66
N MET A 239 10.95 46.36 6.33
CA MET A 239 10.16 46.49 7.57
C MET A 239 11.10 46.91 8.70
N ARG A 240 10.97 48.15 9.15
CA ARG A 240 11.74 48.74 10.26
C ARG A 240 11.10 48.34 11.58
N VAL A 241 11.72 47.40 12.32
CA VAL A 241 11.39 47.09 13.72
C VAL A 241 12.22 48.00 14.63
N PRO A 242 11.68 48.55 15.74
CA PRO A 242 12.46 49.38 16.65
C PRO A 242 13.47 48.52 17.42
N ILE A 243 14.75 48.88 17.32
CA ILE A 243 15.84 48.24 18.06
C ILE A 243 15.81 48.77 19.49
N ASN A 244 15.47 47.90 20.45
CA ASN A 244 15.77 48.12 21.85
C ASN A 244 17.16 47.54 22.12
N ASN A 245 18.15 48.41 22.32
CA ASN A 245 19.54 48.04 22.56
C ASN A 245 19.69 47.45 23.97
N GLY A 246 19.61 46.13 24.08
CA GLY A 246 19.95 45.39 25.29
C GLY A 246 19.87 43.89 25.06
N ASN A 247 21.03 43.26 24.89
CA ASN A 247 21.30 41.80 24.94
C ASN A 247 21.40 41.01 23.61
N ASP A 248 21.83 41.65 22.52
CA ASP A 248 21.98 41.00 21.19
C ASP A 248 23.11 39.95 21.10
N LYS A 249 24.00 39.86 22.11
CA LYS A 249 25.09 38.87 22.14
C LYS A 249 24.59 37.47 22.53
N SER A 250 23.65 37.38 23.46
CA SER A 250 23.12 36.10 23.96
C SER A 250 22.28 35.35 22.92
N LEU A 251 21.51 36.07 22.11
CA LEU A 251 20.67 35.46 21.07
C LEU A 251 21.51 34.95 19.89
N ARG A 252 22.56 35.69 19.50
CA ARG A 252 23.51 35.24 18.48
C ARG A 252 24.31 34.02 18.93
N GLU A 253 24.76 33.98 20.18
CA GLU A 253 25.44 32.80 20.76
C GLU A 253 24.52 31.58 20.83
N ALA A 254 23.21 31.77 21.07
CA ALA A 254 22.23 30.68 21.08
C ALA A 254 21.88 30.15 19.67
N LEU A 255 22.13 30.91 18.61
CA LEU A 255 21.86 30.51 17.21
C LEU A 255 23.01 29.74 16.57
N TYR A 256 24.25 29.91 17.06
CA TYR A 256 25.44 29.19 16.58
C TYR A 256 25.28 27.66 16.56
N PRO A 257 24.77 27.00 17.61
CA PRO A 257 24.59 25.54 17.61
C PRO A 257 23.58 25.06 16.56
N MET A 258 22.56 25.88 16.28
CA MET A 258 21.51 25.54 15.32
C MET A 258 21.99 25.71 13.88
N GLU A 259 22.79 26.76 13.63
CA GLU A 259 23.43 26.97 12.32
C GLU A 259 24.47 25.87 12.03
N ASP A 260 25.23 25.44 13.05
CA ASP A 260 26.16 24.32 12.94
C ASP A 260 25.46 22.98 12.69
N GLN A 261 24.34 22.72 13.39
CA GLN A 261 23.49 21.56 13.12
C GLN A 261 22.94 21.57 11.69
N GLN A 262 22.53 22.74 11.19
CA GLN A 262 22.02 22.89 9.82
C GLN A 262 23.12 22.63 8.78
N ARG A 263 24.36 23.09 9.00
CA ARG A 263 25.52 22.78 8.15
C ARG A 263 25.87 21.29 8.17
N ASN A 264 25.89 20.67 9.35
CA ASN A 264 26.16 19.23 9.48
C ASN A 264 25.08 18.38 8.77
N MET A 265 23.82 18.80 8.85
CA MET A 265 22.73 18.13 8.14
C MET A 265 22.87 18.27 6.61
N SER A 266 23.27 19.45 6.13
CA SER A 266 23.60 19.66 4.71
C SER A 266 24.75 18.76 4.24
N ASP A 267 25.84 18.67 5.01
CA ASP A 267 26.98 17.81 4.69
C ASP A 267 26.61 16.32 4.68
N ARG A 268 25.68 15.89 5.54
CA ARG A 268 25.16 14.52 5.55
C ARG A 268 24.30 14.23 4.32
N LEU A 269 23.47 15.19 3.90
CA LEU A 269 22.66 15.06 2.70
C LEU A 269 23.55 14.96 1.45
N ASP A 270 24.60 15.77 1.35
CA ASP A 270 25.55 15.69 0.24
C ASP A 270 26.28 14.34 0.18
N LYS A 271 26.65 13.77 1.34
CA LYS A 271 27.26 12.44 1.41
C LYS A 271 26.28 11.34 0.99
N LEU A 272 25.02 11.43 1.42
CA LEU A 272 23.98 10.48 1.02
C LEU A 272 23.70 10.54 -0.49
N GLN A 273 23.63 11.74 -1.05
CA GLN A 273 23.39 11.93 -2.48
C GLN A 273 24.54 11.34 -3.32
N ARG A 274 25.81 11.55 -2.91
CA ARG A 274 26.96 10.89 -3.56
C ARG A 274 26.94 9.37 -3.42
N SER A 275 26.49 8.85 -2.27
CA SER A 275 26.37 7.40 -2.07
C SER A 275 25.29 6.78 -2.96
N LEU A 276 24.16 7.47 -3.14
CA LEU A 276 23.08 7.05 -4.03
C LEU A 276 23.53 7.05 -5.49
N ASP A 277 24.25 8.09 -5.93
CA ASP A 277 24.81 8.15 -7.29
C ASP A 277 25.79 7.00 -7.57
N LEU A 278 26.60 6.62 -6.58
CA LEU A 278 27.50 5.46 -6.70
C LEU A 278 26.73 4.13 -6.77
N MET A 279 25.69 3.95 -5.96
CA MET A 279 24.86 2.74 -6.02
C MET A 279 24.09 2.64 -7.35
N MET A 280 23.55 3.75 -7.87
CA MET A 280 22.89 3.75 -9.18
C MET A 280 23.83 3.38 -10.32
N ARG A 281 25.09 3.85 -10.28
CA ARG A 281 26.13 3.45 -11.27
C ARG A 281 26.44 1.96 -11.17
N GLN A 282 26.63 1.43 -9.97
CA GLN A 282 26.87 -0.01 -9.77
C GLN A 282 25.68 -0.88 -10.21
N GLN A 283 24.46 -0.42 -9.98
CA GLN A 283 23.26 -1.15 -10.42
C GLN A 283 23.14 -1.16 -11.94
N LYS A 284 23.43 -0.02 -12.60
CA LYS A 284 23.51 0.07 -14.06
C LYS A 284 24.55 -0.89 -14.65
N ASP A 285 25.71 -1.04 -14.01
CA ASP A 285 26.76 -1.98 -14.42
C ASP A 285 26.37 -3.46 -14.16
N ARG A 286 25.52 -3.74 -13.18
CA ARG A 286 24.95 -5.09 -12.97
C ARG A 286 23.91 -5.44 -14.03
N ASP A 287 23.06 -4.48 -14.40
CA ASP A 287 22.01 -4.67 -15.39
C ASP A 287 22.56 -4.84 -16.81
N THR A 288 23.67 -4.17 -17.14
CA THR A 288 24.35 -4.40 -18.44
C THR A 288 24.98 -5.80 -18.50
N ASN A 289 25.61 -6.26 -17.42
CA ASN A 289 26.19 -7.61 -17.35
C ASN A 289 25.13 -8.72 -17.34
N SER A 290 23.96 -8.50 -16.72
CA SER A 290 22.87 -9.48 -16.73
C SER A 290 22.23 -9.63 -18.12
N ASN A 291 22.11 -8.53 -18.87
CA ASN A 291 21.62 -8.56 -20.26
C ASN A 291 22.59 -9.32 -21.18
N LEU A 292 23.91 -9.15 -21.03
CA LEU A 292 24.91 -9.93 -21.78
C LEU A 292 24.81 -11.44 -21.51
N ASN A 293 24.60 -11.83 -20.26
CA ASN A 293 24.42 -13.24 -19.89
C ASN A 293 23.12 -13.82 -20.48
N ARG A 294 22.04 -13.05 -20.51
CA ARG A 294 20.76 -13.47 -21.10
C ARG A 294 20.90 -13.71 -22.61
N ASP A 295 21.56 -12.80 -23.33
CA ASP A 295 21.77 -12.91 -24.77
C ASP A 295 22.66 -14.11 -25.13
N MET A 296 23.70 -14.39 -24.33
CA MET A 296 24.54 -15.58 -24.50
C MET A 296 23.77 -16.87 -24.27
N VAL A 297 22.90 -16.94 -23.26
CA VAL A 297 22.04 -18.12 -23.01
C VAL A 297 21.07 -18.34 -24.17
N LEU A 298 20.47 -17.27 -24.71
CA LEU A 298 19.57 -17.36 -25.86
C LEU A 298 20.31 -17.86 -27.12
N LEU A 299 21.55 -17.41 -27.35
CA LEU A 299 22.38 -17.90 -28.44
C LEU A 299 22.71 -19.39 -28.30
N VAL A 300 23.04 -19.86 -27.09
CA VAL A 300 23.30 -21.29 -26.85
C VAL A 300 22.06 -22.14 -27.13
N ILE A 301 20.89 -21.71 -26.67
CA ILE A 301 19.61 -22.40 -26.94
C ILE A 301 19.33 -22.45 -28.46
N LEU A 302 19.56 -21.35 -29.18
CA LEU A 302 19.39 -21.28 -30.63
C LEU A 302 20.29 -22.30 -31.35
N VAL A 303 21.57 -22.40 -30.96
CA VAL A 303 22.52 -23.35 -31.57
C VAL A 303 22.09 -24.80 -31.33
N VAL A 304 21.64 -25.15 -30.12
CA VAL A 304 21.16 -26.50 -29.80
C VAL A 304 19.90 -26.84 -30.61
N MET A 305 18.98 -25.89 -30.79
CA MET A 305 17.79 -26.08 -31.62
C MET A 305 18.15 -26.32 -33.09
N ILE A 306 19.10 -25.56 -33.64
CA ILE A 306 19.58 -25.77 -35.02
C ILE A 306 20.22 -27.14 -35.16
N GLN A 307 21.05 -27.57 -34.20
CA GLN A 307 21.66 -28.90 -34.20
C GLN A 307 20.61 -30.02 -34.13
N ALA A 308 19.57 -29.86 -33.31
CA ALA A 308 18.47 -30.82 -33.21
C ALA A 308 17.69 -30.94 -34.53
N VAL A 309 17.41 -29.80 -35.19
CA VAL A 309 16.73 -29.78 -36.50
C VAL A 309 17.60 -30.41 -37.58
N LEU A 310 18.90 -30.10 -37.62
CA LEU A 310 19.83 -30.71 -38.57
C LEU A 310 19.94 -32.23 -38.37
N ASN A 311 20.06 -32.68 -37.12
CA ASN A 311 20.06 -34.11 -36.80
C ASN A 311 18.75 -34.78 -37.19
N TRP A 312 17.61 -34.11 -36.98
CA TRP A 312 16.31 -34.62 -37.41
C TRP A 312 16.21 -34.74 -38.94
N ILE A 313 16.65 -33.74 -39.69
CA ILE A 313 16.68 -33.77 -41.17
C ILE A 313 17.63 -34.88 -41.68
N LEU A 314 18.80 -35.04 -41.06
CA LEU A 314 19.75 -36.09 -41.45
C LEU A 314 19.19 -37.49 -41.14
N SER A 315 18.54 -37.66 -39.98
CA SER A 315 17.91 -38.93 -39.59
C SER A 315 16.73 -39.31 -40.49
N THR A 316 15.88 -38.35 -40.85
CA THR A 316 14.75 -38.56 -41.77
C THR A 316 15.21 -38.86 -43.20
N ARG A 317 16.31 -38.26 -43.66
CA ARG A 317 16.91 -38.62 -44.95
C ARG A 317 17.59 -39.99 -44.93
N ALA A 318 18.20 -40.40 -43.82
CA ALA A 318 18.76 -41.74 -43.66
C ALA A 318 17.68 -42.83 -43.73
N GLN A 319 16.48 -42.57 -43.19
CA GLN A 319 15.33 -43.49 -43.29
C GLN A 319 14.73 -43.61 -44.70
N GLN A 320 14.99 -42.66 -45.60
CA GLN A 320 14.54 -42.73 -47.00
C GLN A 320 15.47 -43.57 -47.90
N TYR A 321 16.62 -44.01 -47.40
CA TYR A 321 17.63 -44.75 -48.17
C TYR A 321 17.79 -46.21 -47.71
N ASP A 322 16.72 -46.85 -47.24
CA ASP A 322 16.73 -48.29 -46.98
C ASP A 322 16.17 -49.05 -48.21
N PRO A 323 17.02 -49.62 -49.09
CA PRO A 323 16.52 -50.42 -50.21
C PRO A 323 16.02 -51.76 -49.67
N SER A 324 14.71 -51.99 -49.75
CA SER A 324 14.11 -53.30 -49.44
C SER A 324 14.79 -54.42 -50.24
N PRO A 325 15.00 -55.62 -49.65
CA PRO A 325 15.55 -56.74 -50.37
C PRO A 325 14.51 -57.26 -51.37
N GLY A 326 14.92 -57.37 -52.63
CA GLY A 326 14.12 -57.96 -53.70
C GLY A 326 13.75 -59.41 -53.39
N HIS A 327 12.49 -59.73 -53.67
CA HIS A 327 11.95 -61.08 -53.79
C HIS A 327 12.55 -61.84 -54.96
#